data_AF-A0A4R1RWR0-F1
#
_entry.id   AF-A0A4R1RWR0-F1
#
_cell.length_a   1.000
_cell.length_b   1.000
_cell.length_c   1.000
_cell.angle_alpha   90.00
_cell.angle_beta   90.00
_cell.angle_gamma   90.00
#
_symmetry.space_group_name_H-M   'P 1'
#
loop_
_entity.id
_entity.type
_entity.pdbx_description
1 polymer ?
#
loop_
_entity_poly.entity_id
_entity_poly.type
_entity_poly.pdbx_seq_one_letter_code
_entity_poly.pdbx_strand_id
1 'polypeptide(L)'
;MSEMPKPFWSMTYASDRRKHSHRCQCCRKIIAEGDAVIMARVVGKATRCIHESCAKKPYGGSKFSWRDALEAWGMEYLANCGFQKAKDFVETAPIWRSPL
;
A
#
# COMPACT_ATOMS: atom_id res chain seq x y z
N MET A 1 -11.57 -23.09 -1.17
CA MET A 1 -11.55 -21.62 -1.25
C MET A 1 -10.10 -21.19 -1.31
N SER A 2 -9.69 -20.39 -2.30
CA SER A 2 -8.31 -19.89 -2.36
C SER A 2 -8.04 -19.00 -1.14
N GLU A 3 -6.87 -19.17 -0.52
CA GLU A 3 -6.41 -18.27 0.52
C GLU A 3 -6.35 -16.82 -0.02
N MET A 4 -6.72 -15.85 0.81
CA MET A 4 -6.65 -14.44 0.42
C MET A 4 -5.19 -14.00 0.33
N PRO A 5 -4.75 -13.37 -0.78
CA PRO A 5 -3.41 -12.80 -0.87
C PRO A 5 -3.17 -11.75 0.22
N LYS A 6 -1.90 -11.51 0.56
CA LYS A 6 -1.56 -10.39 1.44
C LYS A 6 -1.92 -9.06 0.75
N PRO A 7 -2.52 -8.10 1.48
CA PRO A 7 -2.89 -6.80 0.91
C PRO A 7 -1.69 -5.96 0.48
N PHE A 8 -0.54 -6.18 1.13
CA PHE A 8 0.74 -5.59 0.77
C PHE A 8 1.88 -6.59 0.96
N TRP A 9 3.04 -6.30 0.39
CA TRP A 9 4.25 -7.10 0.55
C TRP A 9 5.49 -6.21 0.70
N SER A 10 6.49 -6.71 1.41
CA SER A 10 7.81 -6.08 1.50
C SER A 10 8.76 -6.71 0.48
N MET A 11 9.67 -5.92 -0.08
CA MET A 11 10.75 -6.42 -0.92
C MET A 11 11.91 -5.41 -1.03
N THR A 12 13.05 -5.89 -1.50
CA THR A 12 14.11 -5.03 -2.06
C THR A 12 13.69 -4.61 -3.46
N TYR A 13 13.64 -3.31 -3.71
CA TYR A 13 13.22 -2.77 -4.99
C TYR A 13 14.22 -3.10 -6.09
N ALA A 14 13.72 -3.69 -7.18
CA ALA A 14 14.48 -3.93 -8.40
C ALA A 14 13.70 -3.31 -9.57
N SER A 15 14.34 -2.44 -10.34
CA SER A 15 13.69 -1.87 -11.52
C SER A 15 13.88 -2.82 -12.70
N ASP A 16 12.78 -3.45 -13.14
CA ASP A 16 12.71 -4.00 -14.49
C ASP A 16 12.65 -2.79 -15.42
N ARG A 17 13.79 -2.40 -16.02
CA ARG A 17 14.09 -1.59 -17.25
C ARG A 17 13.04 -0.60 -17.82
N ARG A 18 11.95 -0.30 -17.12
CA ARG A 18 10.82 0.50 -17.55
C ARG A 18 11.13 1.94 -17.21
N LYS A 19 10.86 2.83 -18.16
CA LYS A 19 11.03 4.29 -18.10
C LYS A 19 10.37 5.00 -16.89
N HIS A 20 9.66 4.29 -16.02
CA HIS A 20 8.88 4.86 -14.92
C HIS A 20 9.40 4.38 -13.57
N SER A 21 10.14 5.25 -12.87
CA SER A 21 10.57 5.00 -11.50
C SER A 21 9.40 5.23 -10.54
N HIS A 22 9.15 4.28 -9.63
CA HIS A 22 8.19 4.51 -8.55
C HIS A 22 8.69 5.60 -7.60
N ARG A 23 7.75 6.37 -7.05
CA ARG A 23 8.01 7.34 -5.98
C ARG A 23 7.34 6.88 -4.70
N CYS A 24 8.04 7.04 -3.59
CA CYS A 24 7.49 6.78 -2.27
C CYS A 24 6.27 7.68 -2.03
N GLN A 25 5.13 7.10 -1.64
CA GLN A 25 3.91 7.88 -1.37
C GLN A 25 4.08 8.83 -0.17
N CYS A 26 4.89 8.46 0.81
CA CYS A 26 5.17 9.27 1.98
C CYS A 26 6.06 10.49 1.67
N CYS A 27 7.30 10.26 1.21
CA CYS A 27 8.29 11.34 1.06
C CYS A 27 8.42 11.89 -0.35
N ARG A 28 7.66 11.34 -1.33
CA ARG A 28 7.66 11.73 -2.76
C ARG A 28 9.01 11.61 -3.50
N LYS A 29 10.06 11.15 -2.82
CA LYS A 29 11.36 10.80 -3.39
C LYS A 29 11.24 9.57 -4.30
N ILE A 30 12.09 9.51 -5.31
CA ILE A 30 12.26 8.35 -6.18
C ILE A 30 12.80 7.18 -5.32
N ILE A 31 12.29 5.98 -5.57
CA ILE A 31 12.78 4.73 -4.98
C ILE A 31 13.88 4.21 -5.90
N ALA A 32 15.08 4.05 -5.35
CA ALA A 32 16.24 3.53 -6.06
C ALA A 32 16.26 2.00 -6.03
N GLU A 33 16.99 1.40 -6.97
CA GLU A 33 17.28 -0.04 -6.91
C GLU A 33 18.07 -0.36 -5.63
N GLY A 34 17.73 -1.46 -4.99
CA GLY A 34 18.30 -1.86 -3.71
C GLY A 34 17.57 -1.28 -2.49
N ASP A 35 16.67 -0.30 -2.66
CA ASP A 35 15.91 0.23 -1.53
C ASP A 35 14.93 -0.79 -0.97
N ALA A 36 14.84 -0.89 0.35
CA ALA A 36 13.81 -1.67 1.02
C ALA A 36 12.45 -0.93 0.97
N VAL A 37 11.43 -1.59 0.41
CA VAL A 37 10.10 -1.00 0.18
C VAL A 37 8.97 -1.92 0.63
N ILE A 38 7.83 -1.28 0.93
CA ILE A 38 6.54 -1.94 1.06
C ILE A 38 5.68 -1.51 -0.13
N MET A 39 5.01 -2.47 -0.76
CA MET A 39 4.22 -2.26 -1.97
C MET A 39 2.82 -2.86 -1.81
N ALA A 40 1.84 -2.23 -2.46
CA ALA A 40 0.49 -2.76 -2.57
C ALA A 40 -0.05 -2.56 -3.99
N ARG A 41 -0.87 -3.51 -4.43
CA ARG A 41 -1.78 -3.29 -5.57
C ARG A 41 -2.94 -2.46 -5.07
N VAL A 42 -3.35 -1.48 -5.86
CA VAL A 42 -4.45 -0.58 -5.53
C VAL A 42 -5.50 -0.60 -6.64
N VAL A 43 -6.67 -0.02 -6.37
CA VAL A 43 -7.75 0.13 -7.35
C VAL A 43 -7.22 0.74 -8.66
N GLY A 44 -7.72 0.26 -9.80
CA GLY A 44 -7.18 0.58 -11.12
C GLY A 44 -5.93 -0.23 -11.49
N LYS A 45 -5.61 -1.29 -10.73
CA LYS A 45 -4.48 -2.22 -10.97
C LYS A 45 -3.10 -1.55 -10.91
N ALA A 46 -3.02 -0.34 -10.37
CA ALA A 46 -1.75 0.35 -10.14
C ALA A 46 -0.99 -0.27 -8.96
N THR A 47 0.30 0.03 -8.88
CA THR A 47 1.14 -0.34 -7.73
C THR A 47 1.58 0.93 -7.01
N ARG A 48 1.36 0.97 -5.70
CA ARG A 48 1.86 2.04 -4.82
C ARG A 48 2.96 1.49 -3.95
N CYS A 49 3.96 2.33 -3.69
CA CYS A 49 5.17 1.95 -2.97
C CYS A 49 5.51 3.00 -1.91
N ILE A 50 6.05 2.55 -0.78
CA ILE A 50 6.69 3.40 0.23
C ILE A 50 8.03 2.78 0.63
N HIS A 51 9.02 3.61 0.95
CA HIS A 51 10.22 3.12 1.63
C HIS A 51 9.83 2.48 2.95
N GLU A 52 10.48 1.39 3.33
CA GLU A 52 10.21 0.72 4.61
C GLU A 52 10.49 1.65 5.80
N SER A 53 11.51 2.50 5.70
CA SER A 53 11.81 3.56 6.68
C SER A 53 10.71 4.63 6.80
N CYS A 54 9.87 4.80 5.77
CA CYS A 54 8.75 5.72 5.80
C CYS A 54 7.45 5.08 6.33
N ALA A 55 7.41 3.75 6.47
CA ALA A 55 6.20 3.01 6.81
C ALA A 55 5.61 3.42 8.17
N LYS A 56 6.47 3.73 9.15
CA LYS A 56 6.06 4.13 10.50
C LYS A 56 5.68 5.61 10.63
N LYS A 57 5.86 6.41 9.57
CA LYS A 57 5.53 7.84 9.63
C LYS A 57 4.00 8.02 9.63
N PRO A 58 3.47 9.08 10.26
CA PRO A 58 2.06 9.40 10.20
C PRO A 58 1.56 9.57 8.75
N TYR A 59 0.39 9.01 8.46
CA TYR A 59 -0.34 9.22 7.23
C TYR A 59 -1.19 10.49 7.36
N GLY A 60 -0.75 11.57 6.70
CA GLY A 60 -1.37 12.89 6.87
C GLY A 60 -1.26 13.39 8.30
N GLY A 61 -2.30 14.05 8.81
CA GLY A 61 -2.45 14.42 10.22
C GLY A 61 -3.06 13.32 11.10
N SER A 62 -3.27 12.10 10.55
CA SER A 62 -3.98 11.05 11.26
C SER A 62 -3.10 10.28 12.25
N LYS A 63 -3.74 9.54 13.15
CA LYS A 63 -3.09 8.57 14.05
C LYS A 63 -2.56 7.31 13.34
N PHE A 64 -2.92 7.12 12.07
CA PHE A 64 -2.51 5.96 11.28
C PHE A 64 -1.14 6.20 10.66
N SER A 65 -0.41 5.12 10.44
CA SER A 65 0.86 5.13 9.74
C SER A 65 0.69 5.00 8.23
N TRP A 66 1.72 5.35 7.46
CA TRP A 66 1.75 5.07 6.02
C TRP A 66 1.63 3.58 5.70
N ARG A 67 2.05 2.69 6.61
CA ARG A 67 1.83 1.25 6.47
C ARG A 67 0.35 0.90 6.53
N ASP A 68 -0.38 1.45 7.49
CA ASP A 68 -1.82 1.22 7.65
C ASP A 68 -2.58 1.73 6.43
N ALA A 69 -2.20 2.90 5.90
CA ALA A 69 -2.76 3.45 4.66
C ALA A 69 -2.54 2.54 3.46
N LEU A 70 -1.32 2.00 3.32
CA LEU A 70 -0.97 1.09 2.24
C LEU A 70 -1.71 -0.25 2.35
N GLU A 71 -1.86 -0.78 3.57
CA GLU A 71 -2.67 -1.97 3.84
C GLU A 71 -4.12 -1.76 3.47
N ALA A 72 -4.70 -0.62 3.85
CA ALA A 72 -6.08 -0.31 3.54
C ALA A 72 -6.34 -0.22 2.03
N TRP A 73 -5.44 0.42 1.27
CA TRP A 73 -5.53 0.41 -0.20
C TRP A 73 -5.38 -0.99 -0.80
N GLY A 74 -4.51 -1.82 -0.23
CA GLY A 74 -4.36 -3.22 -0.63
C GLY A 74 -5.63 -4.04 -0.39
N MET A 75 -6.27 -3.85 0.77
CA MET A 75 -7.55 -4.47 1.09
C MET A 75 -8.66 -3.99 0.16
N GLU A 76 -8.70 -2.70 -0.19
CA GLU A 76 -9.66 -2.16 -1.17
C GLU A 76 -9.50 -2.83 -2.55
N TYR A 77 -8.27 -3.05 -3.00
CA TYR A 77 -8.00 -3.80 -4.22
C TYR A 77 -8.51 -5.25 -4.14
N LEU A 78 -8.23 -5.96 -3.04
CA LEU A 78 -8.70 -7.33 -2.85
C LEU A 78 -10.23 -7.43 -2.73
N ALA A 79 -10.87 -6.47 -2.08
CA ALA A 79 -12.32 -6.37 -2.03
C ALA A 79 -12.92 -6.26 -3.43
N ASN A 80 -12.32 -5.42 -4.29
CA ASN A 80 -12.67 -5.29 -5.71
C ASN A 80 -12.38 -6.55 -6.55
N CYS A 81 -11.42 -7.38 -6.13
CA CYS A 81 -11.18 -8.71 -6.72
C CYS A 81 -12.16 -9.78 -6.22
N GLY A 82 -13.09 -9.45 -5.31
CA GLY A 82 -14.12 -10.36 -4.82
C GLY A 82 -13.80 -11.10 -3.53
N PHE A 83 -12.71 -10.76 -2.83
CA PHE A 83 -12.36 -11.42 -1.56
C PHE A 83 -13.23 -10.90 -0.40
N GLN A 84 -14.08 -11.77 0.16
CA GLN A 84 -15.06 -11.37 1.20
C GLN A 84 -14.39 -10.78 2.45
N LYS A 85 -13.33 -11.40 2.97
CA LYS A 85 -12.59 -10.88 4.14
C LYS A 85 -12.09 -9.45 3.94
N ALA A 86 -11.71 -9.10 2.71
CA ALA A 86 -11.27 -7.75 2.38
C ALA A 86 -12.45 -6.77 2.30
N LYS A 87 -13.63 -7.22 1.82
CA LYS A 87 -14.87 -6.42 1.86
C LYS A 87 -15.26 -6.09 3.30
N ASP A 88 -15.29 -7.09 4.18
CA ASP A 88 -15.64 -6.93 5.60
C ASP A 88 -14.68 -5.94 6.29
N PHE A 89 -13.39 -5.99 5.94
CA PHE A 89 -12.40 -5.02 6.40
C PHE A 89 -12.71 -3.61 5.91
N VAL A 90 -12.91 -3.41 4.60
CA VAL A 90 -13.12 -2.07 4.01
C VAL A 90 -14.38 -1.42 4.57
N GLU A 91 -15.43 -2.20 4.80
CA GLU A 91 -16.67 -1.72 5.41
C GLU A 91 -16.45 -1.18 6.82
N THR A 92 -15.49 -1.70 7.59
CA THR A 92 -15.27 -1.34 8.99
C THR A 92 -14.01 -0.51 9.24
N ALA A 93 -13.13 -0.37 8.24
CA ALA A 93 -11.81 0.22 8.38
C ALA A 93 -11.88 1.71 8.79
N PRO A 94 -11.34 2.07 9.97
CA PRO A 94 -11.44 3.43 10.50
C PRO A 94 -10.60 4.45 9.73
N ILE A 95 -9.59 4.01 8.99
CA ILE A 95 -8.69 4.87 8.21
C ILE A 95 -9.39 5.63 7.08
N TRP A 96 -10.49 5.10 6.54
CA TRP A 96 -11.32 5.77 5.53
C TRP A 96 -12.37 6.71 6.13
N ARG A 97 -12.50 6.70 7.46
CA ARG A 97 -13.54 7.43 8.20
C ARG A 97 -12.97 8.56 9.03
N SER A 98 -11.66 8.61 9.23
CA SER A 98 -11.00 9.72 9.92
C SER A 98 -10.81 10.91 8.97
N PRO A 99 -11.20 12.14 9.36
CA PRO A 99 -10.78 13.33 8.65
C PRO A 99 -9.25 13.44 8.73
N LEU A 100 -8.61 13.67 7.57
CA LEU A 100 -7.16 13.86 7.44
C LEU A 100 -6.66 15.15 8.06
#